data_AF-B9VRR4-F1
#
_entry.id   AF-B9VRR4-F1
#
_cell.length_a   1.000
_cell.length_b   1.000
_cell.length_c   1.000
_cell.angle_alpha   90.00
_cell.angle_beta   90.00
_cell.angle_gamma   90.00
#
_symmetry.space_group_name_H-M   'P 1'
#
loop_
_entity.id
_entity.type
_entity.pdbx_description
1 polymer ?
#
loop_
_entity_poly.entity_id
_entity_poly.type
_entity_poly.pdbx_seq_one_letter_code
_entity_poly.pdbx_strand_id
1 'polypeptide(L)'
;RGSRIEDRWIGFTLSPKLWRDFWRSYCKKYLDGKYNCDENRNLSAGRVQTPVLGWIIQRYDEHQKSERNVIEAIFRINGMTESISFIAEEVGFTGDPEVLQGKKVKVIVRKEEEMEITPYPPYTTDMMLTDASKHLSLGAPQTMRLAQDLFELGLITYHRTEVPR
;
A
#
# COMPACT_ATOMS: atom_id res chain seq x y z
N ARG A 1 -20.34 5.49 22.13
CA ARG A 1 -19.94 6.78 22.77
C ARG A 1 -18.51 6.77 23.33
N GLY A 2 -17.95 5.62 23.76
CA GLY A 2 -16.58 5.51 24.31
C GLY A 2 -15.44 5.92 23.36
N SER A 3 -15.44 5.46 22.10
CA SER A 3 -14.35 5.74 21.14
C SER A 3 -14.03 7.23 20.97
N ARG A 4 -15.05 8.10 20.91
CA ARG A 4 -14.83 9.56 20.75
C ARG A 4 -14.15 10.21 21.96
N ILE A 5 -14.35 9.64 23.14
CA ILE A 5 -13.74 10.12 24.38
C ILE A 5 -12.27 9.69 24.37
N GLU A 6 -11.98 8.42 24.11
CA GLU A 6 -10.62 7.89 24.01
C GLU A 6 -9.78 8.62 22.97
N ASP A 7 -10.33 8.85 21.76
CA ASP A 7 -9.63 9.56 20.70
C ASP A 7 -9.24 10.98 21.11
N ARG A 8 -10.13 11.68 21.85
CA ARG A 8 -9.84 13.01 22.40
C ARG A 8 -8.80 12.98 23.49
N TRP A 9 -8.91 12.04 24.43
CA TRP A 9 -7.95 11.91 25.53
C TRP A 9 -6.54 11.68 24.99
N ILE A 10 -6.39 10.69 24.10
CA ILE A 10 -5.09 10.36 23.48
C ILE A 10 -4.57 11.56 22.67
N GLY A 11 -5.42 12.17 21.84
CA GLY A 11 -5.02 13.31 21.01
C GLY A 11 -4.58 14.53 21.83
N PHE A 12 -5.37 14.94 22.83
CA PHE A 12 -5.07 16.09 23.68
C PHE A 12 -3.91 15.84 24.64
N THR A 13 -3.64 14.59 25.04
CA THR A 13 -2.48 14.27 25.89
C THR A 13 -1.18 14.18 25.09
N LEU A 14 -1.19 13.55 23.91
CA LEU A 14 0.03 13.28 23.16
C LEU A 14 0.47 14.44 22.26
N SER A 15 -0.47 15.18 21.63
CA SER A 15 -0.10 16.25 20.70
C SER A 15 0.73 17.36 21.36
N PRO A 16 0.45 17.84 22.59
CA PRO A 16 1.31 18.84 23.24
C PRO A 16 2.75 18.35 23.49
N LYS A 17 2.94 17.06 23.78
CA LYS A 17 4.28 16.46 23.91
C LYS A 17 5.01 16.47 22.56
N LEU A 18 4.29 16.21 21.46
CA LEU A 18 4.87 16.33 20.12
C LEU A 18 5.31 17.78 19.81
N TRP A 19 4.48 18.76 20.18
CA TRP A 19 4.73 20.17 19.89
C TRP A 19 5.94 20.75 20.60
N ARG A 20 6.18 20.36 21.85
CA ARG A 20 7.17 20.99 22.74
C ARG A 20 8.40 20.13 23.00
N ASP A 21 8.22 18.83 23.15
CA ASP A 21 9.32 17.93 23.52
C ASP A 21 9.96 17.35 22.26
N PHE A 22 9.15 16.67 21.42
CA PHE A 22 9.64 16.05 20.19
C PHE A 22 10.13 17.07 19.17
N TRP A 23 9.32 18.08 18.85
CA TRP A 23 9.69 19.11 17.86
C TRP A 23 10.99 19.80 18.24
N ARG A 24 11.14 20.18 19.51
CA ARG A 24 12.34 20.87 20.00
C ARG A 24 13.59 20.02 19.83
N SER A 25 13.51 18.73 20.14
CA SER A 25 14.60 17.77 19.93
C SER A 25 14.91 17.58 18.43
N TYR A 26 13.88 17.33 17.62
CA TYR A 26 14.00 17.10 16.19
C TYR A 26 14.56 18.30 15.44
N CYS A 27 14.00 19.49 15.67
CA CYS A 27 14.39 20.74 15.01
C CYS A 27 15.85 21.12 15.30
N LYS A 28 16.30 20.94 16.54
CA LYS A 28 17.71 21.19 16.91
C LYS A 28 18.67 20.16 16.33
N LYS A 29 18.26 18.89 16.26
CA LYS A 29 19.12 17.79 15.82
C LYS A 29 19.22 17.65 14.30
N TYR A 30 18.14 17.89 13.58
CA TYR A 30 18.03 17.57 12.15
C TYR A 30 17.83 18.80 11.27
N LEU A 31 17.43 19.95 11.82
CA LEU A 31 17.18 21.18 11.05
C LEU A 31 18.13 22.33 11.43
N ASP A 32 19.17 22.05 12.22
CA ASP A 32 20.21 23.00 12.67
C ASP A 32 19.66 24.33 13.20
N GLY A 33 18.49 24.31 13.83
CA GLY A 33 17.88 25.53 14.38
C GLY A 33 17.43 26.55 13.32
N LYS A 34 17.29 26.15 12.05
CA LYS A 34 16.83 27.02 10.95
C LYS A 34 15.41 27.57 11.16
N TYR A 35 14.63 26.96 12.03
CA TYR A 35 13.25 27.32 12.36
C TYR A 35 13.10 27.61 13.85
N ASN A 36 11.95 28.19 14.23
CA ASN A 36 11.57 28.27 15.63
C ASN A 36 11.38 26.86 16.20
N CYS A 37 12.32 26.43 17.05
CA CYS A 37 12.30 25.12 17.68
C CYS A 37 11.57 25.07 19.03
N ASP A 38 10.87 26.13 19.45
CA ASP A 38 10.22 26.17 20.78
C ASP A 38 8.88 25.43 20.80
N GLU A 39 8.03 25.62 19.79
CA GLU A 39 6.74 24.94 19.67
C GLU A 39 6.34 24.78 18.20
N ASN A 40 5.85 23.60 17.82
CA ASN A 40 5.21 23.38 16.51
C ASN A 40 3.86 22.68 16.67
N ARG A 41 2.78 23.45 16.52
CA ARG A 41 1.40 22.97 16.68
C ARG A 41 0.84 22.19 15.48
N ASN A 42 1.63 22.04 14.41
CA ASN A 42 1.21 21.31 13.21
C ASN A 42 1.39 19.79 13.33
N LEU A 43 1.97 19.31 14.44
CA LEU A 43 2.10 17.88 14.71
C LEU A 43 0.85 17.36 15.41
N SER A 44 0.47 16.11 15.18
CA SER A 44 -0.65 15.50 15.90
C SER A 44 -0.40 14.02 16.13
N ALA A 45 -0.98 13.50 17.20
CA ALA A 45 -1.03 12.07 17.48
C ALA A 45 -2.48 11.64 17.66
N GLY A 46 -2.79 10.44 17.23
CA GLY A 46 -4.13 9.88 17.32
C GLY A 46 -4.08 8.37 17.43
N ARG A 47 -5.06 7.80 18.16
CA ARG A 47 -5.15 6.36 18.43
C ARG A 47 -5.10 5.51 17.16
N VAL A 48 -5.68 5.99 16.06
CA VAL A 48 -5.68 5.31 14.75
C VAL A 48 -4.60 5.85 13.82
N GLN A 49 -4.42 7.17 13.76
CA GLN A 49 -3.47 7.82 12.85
C GLN A 49 -2.01 7.41 13.12
N THR A 50 -1.62 7.34 14.40
CA THR A 50 -0.22 7.05 14.79
C THR A 50 0.18 5.60 14.46
N PRO A 51 -0.61 4.56 14.77
CA PRO A 51 -0.31 3.19 14.32
C PRO A 51 -0.31 3.03 12.80
N VAL A 52 -1.24 3.68 12.09
CA VAL A 52 -1.30 3.62 10.62
C VAL A 52 -0.03 4.21 10.00
N LEU A 53 0.46 5.34 10.51
CA LEU A 53 1.76 5.89 10.10
C LEU A 53 2.90 4.90 10.38
N GLY A 54 2.86 4.22 11.54
CA GLY A 54 3.81 3.16 11.87
C GLY A 54 3.81 2.01 10.86
N TRP A 55 2.64 1.56 10.40
CA TRP A 55 2.54 0.52 9.36
C TRP A 55 3.13 0.98 8.03
N ILE A 56 2.94 2.25 7.64
CA ILE A 56 3.52 2.81 6.42
C ILE A 56 5.05 2.84 6.52
N ILE A 57 5.60 3.29 7.65
CA ILE A 57 7.05 3.30 7.89
C ILE A 57 7.60 1.87 7.86
N GLN A 58 6.94 0.92 8.53
CA GLN A 58 7.34 -0.48 8.52
C GLN A 58 7.33 -1.05 7.10
N ARG A 59 6.28 -0.79 6.31
CA ARG A 59 6.19 -1.23 4.92
C ARG A 59 7.29 -0.62 4.06
N TYR A 60 7.64 0.64 4.29
CA TYR A 60 8.74 1.30 3.61
C TYR A 60 10.08 0.64 3.96
N ASP A 61 10.34 0.37 5.24
CA ASP A 61 11.56 -0.31 5.69
C ASP A 61 11.65 -1.74 5.16
N GLU A 62 10.53 -2.49 5.16
CA GLU A 62 10.43 -3.81 4.55
C GLU A 62 10.72 -3.75 3.05
N HIS A 63 10.17 -2.75 2.36
CA HIS A 63 10.41 -2.55 0.93
C HIS A 63 11.88 -2.27 0.63
N GLN A 64 12.51 -1.34 1.35
CA GLN A 64 13.94 -1.03 1.20
C GLN A 64 14.84 -2.24 1.46
N LYS A 65 14.48 -3.11 2.42
CA LYS A 65 15.22 -4.35 2.69
C LYS A 65 14.93 -5.47 1.69
N SER A 66 13.83 -5.38 0.96
CA SER A 66 13.39 -6.38 -0.01
C SER A 66 13.98 -6.18 -1.41
N GLU A 67 14.88 -5.21 -1.59
CA GLU A 67 15.62 -5.04 -2.83
C GLU A 67 16.37 -6.33 -3.17
N ARG A 68 16.01 -6.93 -4.32
CA ARG A 68 16.61 -8.16 -4.83
C ARG A 68 17.08 -7.96 -6.25
N ASN A 69 18.11 -8.71 -6.62
CA ASN A 69 18.56 -8.79 -8.01
C ASN A 69 17.57 -9.65 -8.81
N VAL A 70 16.70 -8.97 -9.56
CA VAL A 70 15.80 -9.59 -10.52
C VAL A 70 16.48 -9.60 -11.89
N ILE A 71 16.56 -10.78 -12.50
CA ILE A 71 17.01 -10.94 -13.88
C ILE A 71 15.78 -11.06 -14.75
N GLU A 72 15.66 -10.16 -15.72
CA GLU A 72 14.65 -10.23 -16.76
C GLU A 72 15.27 -10.87 -18.01
N ALA A 73 14.79 -12.06 -18.38
CA ALA A 73 15.16 -12.73 -19.60
C ALA A 73 14.10 -12.48 -20.67
N ILE A 74 14.51 -11.83 -21.76
CA ILE A 74 13.64 -11.53 -22.90
C ILE A 74 13.90 -12.55 -24.01
N PHE A 75 12.85 -13.22 -24.45
CA PHE A 75 12.88 -14.24 -25.48
C PHE A 75 12.13 -13.75 -26.72
N ARG A 76 12.64 -14.16 -27.89
CA ARG A 76 11.93 -13.99 -29.16
C ARG A 76 11.48 -15.35 -29.66
N ILE A 77 10.21 -15.65 -29.56
CA ILE A 77 9.62 -16.95 -29.91
C ILE A 77 8.62 -16.72 -31.04
N ASN A 78 8.83 -17.35 -32.20
CA ASN A 78 7.93 -17.28 -33.35
C ASN A 78 7.53 -15.85 -33.77
N GLY A 79 8.44 -14.87 -33.61
CA GLY A 79 8.19 -13.47 -33.94
C GLY A 79 7.59 -12.63 -32.80
N MET A 80 7.15 -13.26 -31.70
CA MET A 80 6.66 -12.59 -30.50
C MET A 80 7.79 -12.37 -29.49
N THR A 81 7.72 -11.26 -28.75
CA THR A 81 8.63 -10.96 -27.64
C THR A 81 7.94 -11.35 -26.35
N GLU A 82 8.55 -12.24 -25.58
CA GLU A 82 8.08 -12.68 -24.27
C GLU A 82 9.16 -12.38 -23.24
N SER A 83 8.79 -12.08 -21.99
CA SER A 83 9.76 -11.93 -20.91
C SER A 83 9.43 -12.83 -19.72
N ILE A 84 10.49 -13.30 -19.06
CA ILE A 84 10.40 -14.04 -17.81
C ILE A 84 11.34 -13.37 -16.82
N SER A 85 10.80 -12.92 -15.70
CA SER A 85 11.57 -12.40 -14.57
C SER A 85 11.80 -13.50 -13.55
N PHE A 86 13.03 -13.63 -13.06
CA PHE A 86 13.35 -14.50 -11.93
C PHE A 86 14.35 -13.84 -10.99
N ILE A 87 14.32 -14.25 -9.73
CA ILE A 87 15.23 -13.75 -8.70
C ILE A 87 16.50 -14.62 -8.75
N ALA A 88 17.66 -13.99 -8.96
CA ALA A 88 18.93 -14.70 -9.18
C ALA A 88 19.26 -15.68 -8.04
N GLU A 89 19.00 -15.26 -6.80
CA GLU A 89 19.22 -16.05 -5.58
C GLU A 89 18.33 -17.29 -5.50
N GLU A 90 17.06 -17.21 -5.91
CA GLU A 90 16.09 -18.32 -5.84
C GLU A 90 16.43 -19.45 -6.82
N VAL A 91 17.09 -19.11 -7.93
CA VAL A 91 17.56 -20.07 -8.94
C VAL A 91 19.04 -20.44 -8.79
N GLY A 92 19.72 -19.92 -7.77
CA GLY A 92 21.15 -20.16 -7.52
C GLY A 92 22.07 -19.63 -8.62
N PHE A 93 21.65 -18.60 -9.36
CA PHE A 93 22.44 -18.00 -10.43
C PHE A 93 23.37 -16.91 -9.86
N THR A 94 24.68 -17.15 -9.97
CA THR A 94 25.72 -16.25 -9.44
C THR A 94 26.60 -15.65 -10.54
N GLY A 95 26.30 -15.93 -11.81
CA GLY A 95 27.05 -15.47 -12.97
C GLY A 95 26.59 -14.09 -13.47
N ASP A 96 27.32 -13.56 -14.45
CA ASP A 96 26.91 -12.39 -15.20
C ASP A 96 25.70 -12.74 -16.10
N PRO A 97 24.55 -12.06 -16.01
CA PRO A 97 23.40 -12.28 -16.89
C PRO A 97 23.74 -12.22 -18.39
N GLU A 98 24.79 -11.50 -18.79
CA GLU A 98 25.23 -11.42 -20.19
C GLU A 98 25.59 -12.79 -20.78
N VAL A 99 26.01 -13.77 -19.96
CA VAL A 99 26.32 -15.13 -20.43
C VAL A 99 25.09 -15.90 -20.93
N LEU A 100 23.89 -15.38 -20.68
CA LEU A 100 22.62 -15.92 -21.16
C LEU A 100 22.21 -15.33 -22.51
N GLN A 101 22.83 -14.22 -22.96
CA GLN A 101 22.52 -13.60 -24.24
C GLN A 101 22.88 -14.53 -25.41
N GLY A 102 21.98 -14.62 -26.39
CA GLY A 102 22.17 -15.43 -27.59
C GLY A 102 22.04 -16.94 -27.38
N LYS A 103 21.79 -17.43 -26.15
CA LYS A 103 21.54 -18.85 -25.90
C LYS A 103 20.12 -19.25 -26.32
N LYS A 104 20.00 -20.45 -26.87
CA LYS A 104 18.70 -21.05 -27.22
C LYS A 104 18.10 -21.70 -25.99
N VAL A 105 16.82 -21.41 -25.72
CA VAL A 105 16.06 -21.99 -24.61
C VAL A 105 14.98 -22.91 -25.16
N LYS A 106 14.78 -24.07 -24.51
CA LYS A 106 13.68 -24.99 -24.82
C LYS A 106 12.59 -24.81 -23.78
N VAL A 107 11.43 -24.33 -24.22
CA VAL A 107 10.23 -24.23 -23.37
C VAL A 107 9.57 -25.62 -23.31
N ILE A 108 9.23 -26.06 -22.10
CA ILE A 108 8.54 -27.33 -21.86
C ILE A 108 7.23 -26.99 -21.15
N VAL A 109 6.10 -27.23 -21.81
CA VAL A 109 4.78 -27.12 -21.19
C VAL A 109 4.63 -28.28 -20.22
N ARG A 110 4.45 -27.97 -18.92
CA ARG A 110 4.33 -28.99 -17.87
C ARG A 110 2.89 -29.38 -17.55
N LYS A 111 1.94 -28.46 -17.75
CA LYS A 111 0.55 -28.65 -17.33
C LYS A 111 -0.37 -27.72 -18.11
N GLU A 112 -1.53 -28.23 -18.47
CA GLU A 112 -2.66 -27.46 -19.01
C GLU A 112 -3.85 -27.79 -18.11
N GLU A 113 -4.53 -26.76 -17.61
CA GLU A 113 -5.67 -26.93 -16.72
C GLU A 113 -6.81 -26.03 -17.18
N GLU A 114 -8.00 -26.58 -17.22
CA GLU A 114 -9.23 -25.82 -17.38
C GLU A 114 -9.60 -25.21 -16.03
N MET A 115 -9.72 -23.88 -15.97
CA MET A 115 -10.14 -23.16 -14.79
C MET A 115 -11.55 -22.61 -15.01
N GLU A 116 -12.48 -22.99 -14.13
CA GLU A 116 -13.81 -22.39 -14.08
C GLU A 116 -13.74 -21.07 -13.31
N ILE A 117 -14.03 -19.96 -14.00
CA ILE A 117 -14.00 -18.62 -13.39
C ILE A 117 -15.39 -18.31 -12.84
N THR A 118 -15.52 -18.31 -11.52
CA THR A 118 -16.77 -17.92 -10.85
C THR A 118 -16.91 -16.40 -10.80
N PRO A 119 -18.15 -15.87 -10.84
CA PRO A 119 -18.38 -14.44 -10.70
C PRO A 119 -17.95 -13.96 -9.30
N TYR A 120 -17.50 -12.71 -9.22
CA TYR A 120 -17.13 -12.10 -7.95
C TYR A 120 -18.31 -12.01 -6.99
N PRO A 121 -18.09 -12.17 -5.68
CA PRO A 121 -19.13 -11.96 -4.68
C PRO A 121 -19.54 -10.48 -4.65
N PRO A 122 -20.71 -10.17 -4.05
CA PRO A 122 -21.10 -8.79 -3.79
C PRO A 122 -20.07 -8.04 -2.94
N TYR A 123 -19.96 -6.73 -3.16
CA TYR A 123 -18.97 -5.90 -2.47
C TYR A 123 -19.22 -5.76 -0.97
N THR A 124 -18.15 -5.90 -0.19
CA THR A 124 -18.01 -5.28 1.14
C THR A 124 -17.49 -3.85 1.01
N THR A 125 -17.50 -3.08 2.10
CA THR A 125 -17.01 -1.68 2.09
C THR A 125 -15.54 -1.58 1.69
N ASP A 126 -14.69 -2.46 2.22
CA ASP A 126 -13.25 -2.47 1.95
C ASP A 126 -12.94 -2.86 0.50
N MET A 127 -13.67 -3.83 -0.06
CA MET A 127 -13.55 -4.18 -1.48
C MET A 127 -13.97 -3.02 -2.38
N MET A 128 -15.13 -2.41 -2.11
CA MET A 128 -15.61 -1.24 -2.87
C MET A 128 -14.58 -0.09 -2.83
N LEU A 129 -14.00 0.20 -1.67
CA LEU A 129 -13.00 1.26 -1.52
C LEU A 129 -11.70 0.94 -2.26
N THR A 130 -11.26 -0.32 -2.21
CA THR A 130 -10.06 -0.79 -2.90
C THR A 130 -10.23 -0.68 -4.42
N ASP A 131 -11.34 -1.17 -4.95
CA ASP A 131 -11.60 -1.17 -6.39
C ASP A 131 -11.87 0.24 -6.92
N ALA A 132 -12.57 1.09 -6.17
CA ALA A 132 -12.73 2.50 -6.54
C ALA A 132 -11.38 3.23 -6.60
N SER A 133 -10.45 2.94 -5.67
CA SER A 133 -9.10 3.51 -5.73
C SER A 133 -8.31 2.97 -6.91
N LYS A 134 -8.40 1.66 -7.20
CA LYS A 134 -7.61 0.99 -8.24
C LYS A 134 -8.10 1.33 -9.66
N HIS A 135 -9.41 1.35 -9.86
CA HIS A 135 -10.03 1.46 -11.17
C HIS A 135 -10.51 2.88 -11.51
N LEU A 136 -10.92 3.65 -10.50
CA LEU A 136 -11.47 5.00 -10.69
C LEU A 136 -10.56 6.11 -10.13
N SER A 137 -9.44 5.74 -9.48
CA SER A 137 -8.53 6.68 -8.81
C SER A 137 -9.23 7.59 -7.78
N LEU A 138 -10.34 7.12 -7.19
CA LEU A 138 -11.10 7.85 -6.18
C LEU A 138 -10.54 7.56 -4.79
N GLY A 139 -10.25 8.62 -4.03
CA GLY A 139 -9.87 8.49 -2.63
C GLY A 139 -11.02 8.00 -1.76
N ALA A 140 -10.72 7.27 -0.68
CA ALA A 140 -11.72 6.70 0.21
C ALA A 140 -12.80 7.70 0.69
N PRO A 141 -12.47 8.95 1.10
CA PRO A 141 -13.50 9.92 1.51
C PRO A 141 -14.46 10.32 0.39
N GLN A 142 -13.98 10.39 -0.86
CA GLN A 142 -14.79 10.74 -2.02
C GLN A 142 -15.70 9.56 -2.39
N THR A 143 -15.15 8.35 -2.45
CA THR A 143 -15.91 7.12 -2.71
C THR A 143 -17.05 6.94 -1.70
N MET A 144 -16.75 7.11 -0.40
CA MET A 144 -17.76 7.00 0.65
C MET A 144 -18.85 8.06 0.56
N ARG A 145 -18.52 9.27 0.08
CA ARG A 145 -19.51 10.33 -0.14
C ARG A 145 -20.43 9.97 -1.31
N LEU A 146 -19.86 9.62 -2.45
CA LEU A 146 -20.63 9.25 -3.65
C LEU A 146 -21.50 8.03 -3.39
N ALA A 147 -21.00 7.01 -2.68
CA ALA A 147 -21.78 5.85 -2.31
C ALA A 147 -22.92 6.20 -1.33
N GLN A 148 -22.73 7.19 -0.46
CA GLN A 148 -23.81 7.71 0.39
C GLN A 148 -24.87 8.40 -0.46
N ASP A 149 -24.48 9.26 -1.40
CA ASP A 149 -25.41 9.94 -2.31
C ASP A 149 -26.23 8.92 -3.14
N LEU A 150 -25.59 7.90 -3.70
CA LEU A 150 -26.27 6.84 -4.45
C LEU A 150 -27.24 6.02 -3.58
N PHE A 151 -26.89 5.75 -2.32
CA PHE A 151 -27.77 5.06 -1.39
C PHE A 151 -28.99 5.90 -1.05
N GLU A 152 -28.80 7.21 -0.80
CA GLU A 152 -29.89 8.14 -0.49
C GLU A 152 -30.84 8.36 -1.68
N LEU A 153 -30.32 8.24 -2.91
CA LEU A 153 -31.12 8.23 -4.13
C LEU A 153 -31.82 6.88 -4.41
N GLY A 154 -31.58 5.85 -3.60
CA GLY A 154 -32.16 4.52 -3.78
C GLY A 154 -31.55 3.71 -4.94
N LEU A 155 -30.36 4.09 -5.42
CA LEU A 155 -29.68 3.43 -6.54
C LEU A 155 -28.83 2.22 -6.10
N ILE A 156 -28.43 2.18 -4.83
CA ILE A 156 -27.67 1.07 -4.24
C ILE A 156 -28.18 0.72 -2.83
N THR A 157 -27.76 -0.42 -2.31
CA THR A 157 -27.99 -0.81 -0.91
C THR A 157 -26.97 -0.15 0.03
N TYR A 158 -27.16 -0.31 1.34
CA TYR A 158 -26.29 0.33 2.33
C TYR A 158 -24.84 -0.19 2.24
N HIS A 159 -23.94 0.68 1.77
CA HIS A 159 -22.56 0.34 1.40
C HIS A 159 -21.58 0.17 2.57
N ARG A 160 -21.98 0.47 3.82
CA ARG A 160 -21.13 0.32 5.03
C ARG A 160 -21.40 -1.03 5.70
N THR A 161 -20.87 -2.10 5.12
CA THR A 161 -21.07 -3.48 5.57
C THR A 161 -19.80 -4.31 5.41
N GLU A 162 -19.57 -5.19 6.39
CA GLU A 162 -18.46 -6.15 6.42
C GLU A 162 -18.86 -7.52 5.85
N VAL A 163 -20.12 -7.67 5.44
CA VAL A 163 -20.66 -8.95 4.96
C VAL A 163 -21.06 -8.80 3.50
N PRO A 164 -20.60 -9.67 2.58
CA PRO A 164 -21.13 -9.73 1.22
C PRO A 164 -22.64 -9.98 1.31
N ARG A 165 -23.44 -9.14 0.62
CA ARG A 165 -24.90 -9.27 0.57
C ARG A 165 -25.41 -9.48 -0.84
#